data_AF-C7MF74-F1
#
_entry.id   AF-C7MF74-F1
#
_cell.length_a   1.000
_cell.length_b   1.000
_cell.length_c   1.000
_cell.angle_alpha   90.00
_cell.angle_beta   90.00
_cell.angle_gamma   90.00
#
_symmetry.space_group_name_H-M   'P 1'
#
loop_
_entity.id
_entity.type
_entity.pdbx_description
1 polymer ?
#
loop_
_entity_poly.entity_id
_entity_poly.type
_entity_poly.pdbx_seq_one_letter_code
_entity_poly.pdbx_strand_id
1 'polypeptide(L)'
;MSTASRPYHHGDLRTALVEEALAMARADGPGGVSLREATRRAGVTPPAAYRHFRGRAHLLDAVARQIQDRMAQRMRRRMRTLRGTSEQERALQRLRGVGLGYIAFAVDEPGWFETAFFGPLREDAPAAGEVVQAADRPGPGPAVDAAGPALGGVTPGAPGAEAAQPPLPPPFRLLIEALDECVQAGVLPAERRPGAEFVCWSAVHGCAELVLHGPLRGAERAIVQQVAQRVVDDIITGIR
;
A
#
# COMPACT_ATOMS: atom_id res chain seq x y z
N MET A 1 -17.22 37.63 23.53
CA MET A 1 -16.33 36.59 22.98
C MET A 1 -16.91 35.24 23.37
N SER A 2 -17.65 34.58 22.47
CA SER A 2 -18.17 33.22 22.70
C SER A 2 -17.45 32.28 21.74
N THR A 3 -16.65 31.38 22.30
CA THR A 3 -15.99 30.30 21.56
C THR A 3 -17.04 29.27 21.16
N ALA A 4 -17.43 29.27 19.89
CA ALA A 4 -18.31 28.24 19.33
C ALA A 4 -17.54 26.91 19.29
N SER A 5 -17.84 26.02 20.24
CA SER A 5 -17.44 24.62 20.21
C SER A 5 -18.02 23.97 18.96
N ARG A 6 -17.17 23.40 18.11
CA ARG A 6 -17.58 22.79 16.83
C ARG A 6 -18.45 21.57 17.11
N PRO A 7 -19.60 21.39 16.43
CA PRO A 7 -20.57 20.38 16.82
C PRO A 7 -19.98 18.98 16.74
N TYR A 8 -20.20 18.24 17.82
CA TYR A 8 -19.93 16.82 17.98
C TYR A 8 -20.67 16.03 16.88
N HIS A 9 -19.95 15.53 15.88
CA HIS A 9 -20.52 14.57 14.91
C HIS A 9 -20.66 13.21 15.61
N HIS A 10 -21.75 13.03 16.36
CA HIS A 10 -22.13 11.79 17.05
C HIS A 10 -22.20 10.56 16.10
N GLY A 11 -22.27 10.78 14.79
CA GLY A 11 -22.37 9.74 13.77
C GLY A 11 -21.07 9.06 13.37
N ASP A 12 -19.89 9.54 13.81
CA ASP A 12 -18.64 8.90 13.38
C ASP A 12 -17.54 8.88 14.45
N LEU A 13 -17.89 8.38 15.64
CA LEU A 13 -16.93 8.12 16.72
C LEU A 13 -15.73 7.30 16.24
N ARG A 14 -15.97 6.31 15.37
CA ARG A 14 -14.91 5.47 14.82
C ARG A 14 -13.93 6.31 14.01
N THR A 15 -14.39 7.13 13.07
CA THR A 15 -13.50 8.00 12.28
C THR A 15 -12.83 9.04 13.15
N ALA A 16 -13.51 9.63 14.14
CA ALA A 16 -12.88 10.58 15.06
C ALA A 16 -11.68 9.95 15.80
N LEU A 17 -11.84 8.72 16.30
CA LEU A 17 -10.75 7.97 16.94
C LEU A 17 -9.61 7.65 15.96
N VAL A 18 -9.93 7.32 14.71
CA VAL A 18 -8.91 7.04 13.68
C VAL A 18 -8.18 8.33 13.27
N GLU A 19 -8.84 9.46 13.13
CA GLU A 19 -8.20 10.75 12.80
C GLU A 19 -7.25 11.21 13.92
N GLU A 20 -7.64 11.07 15.19
CA GLU A 20 -6.73 11.34 16.31
C GLU A 20 -5.53 10.39 16.30
N ALA A 21 -5.76 9.11 16.03
CA ALA A 21 -4.70 8.12 15.94
C ALA A 21 -3.78 8.34 14.73
N LEU A 22 -4.30 8.84 13.60
CA LEU A 22 -3.52 9.27 12.45
C LEU A 22 -2.58 10.43 12.80
N ALA A 23 -3.05 11.39 13.60
CA ALA A 23 -2.22 12.49 14.05
C ALA A 23 -1.06 12.00 14.94
N MET A 24 -1.33 11.03 15.83
CA MET A 24 -0.28 10.37 16.63
C MET A 24 0.70 9.59 15.76
N ALA A 25 0.20 8.78 14.82
CA ALA A 25 1.02 8.00 13.90
C ALA A 25 1.95 8.88 13.05
N ARG A 26 1.50 10.08 12.67
CA ARG A 26 2.31 11.03 11.90
C ARG A 26 3.50 11.55 12.70
N ALA A 27 3.30 11.81 13.99
CA ALA A 27 4.28 12.41 14.87
C ALA A 27 5.29 11.39 15.39
N ASP A 28 4.79 10.27 15.90
CA ASP A 28 5.57 9.33 16.73
C ASP A 28 5.59 7.91 16.15
N GLY A 29 5.19 7.76 14.88
CA GLY A 29 5.11 6.47 14.21
C GLY A 29 4.07 5.53 14.87
N PRO A 30 4.13 4.22 14.55
CA PRO A 30 3.18 3.26 15.11
C PRO A 30 3.25 3.21 16.64
N GLY A 31 4.45 3.38 17.22
CA GLY A 31 4.71 3.36 18.67
C GLY A 31 3.86 4.36 19.46
N GLY A 32 3.65 5.57 18.94
CA GLY A 32 2.86 6.60 19.60
C GLY A 32 1.34 6.41 19.54
N VAL A 33 0.83 5.50 18.72
CA VAL A 33 -0.62 5.26 18.61
C VAL A 33 -1.16 4.63 19.90
N SER A 34 -2.13 5.29 20.53
CA SER A 34 -2.77 4.83 21.76
C SER A 34 -4.27 5.05 21.71
N LEU A 35 -5.05 3.99 21.95
CA LEU A 35 -6.52 4.07 22.01
C LEU A 35 -6.99 4.97 23.15
N ARG A 36 -6.30 4.92 24.30
CA ARG A 36 -6.62 5.78 25.46
C ARG A 36 -6.38 7.25 25.13
N GLU A 37 -5.28 7.55 24.44
CA GLU A 37 -4.96 8.91 24.01
C GLU A 37 -5.96 9.40 22.96
N ALA A 38 -6.27 8.58 21.96
CA ALA A 38 -7.26 8.90 20.93
C ALA A 38 -8.63 9.19 21.55
N THR A 39 -9.04 8.38 22.53
CA THR A 39 -10.28 8.58 23.31
C THR A 39 -10.28 9.93 24.01
N ARG A 40 -9.19 10.29 24.70
CA ARG A 40 -9.06 11.56 25.41
C ARG A 40 -9.13 12.75 24.45
N ARG A 41 -8.39 12.69 23.33
CA ARG A 41 -8.34 13.78 22.35
C ARG A 41 -9.66 13.95 21.60
N ALA A 42 -10.33 12.84 21.28
CA ALA A 42 -11.67 12.86 20.66
C ALA A 42 -12.79 13.30 21.63
N GLY A 43 -12.51 13.48 22.92
CA GLY A 43 -13.49 13.93 23.91
C GLY A 43 -14.59 12.93 24.20
N VAL A 44 -14.31 11.63 24.03
CA VAL A 44 -15.30 10.54 24.13
C VAL A 44 -15.03 9.68 25.37
N THR A 45 -16.02 8.91 25.81
CA THR A 45 -15.84 8.04 26.98
C THR A 45 -15.06 6.78 26.60
N PRO A 46 -14.21 6.23 27.50
CA PRO A 46 -13.51 4.98 27.23
C PRO A 46 -14.42 3.82 26.85
N PRO A 47 -15.57 3.56 27.52
CA PRO A 47 -16.48 2.48 27.11
C PRO A 47 -17.00 2.64 25.68
N ALA A 48 -17.19 3.87 25.19
CA ALA A 48 -17.62 4.11 23.82
C ALA A 48 -16.52 3.75 22.81
N ALA A 49 -15.26 4.06 23.09
CA ALA A 49 -14.13 3.70 22.23
C ALA A 49 -13.92 2.18 22.13
N TYR A 50 -14.04 1.45 23.25
CA TYR A 50 -13.90 -0.01 23.27
C TYR A 50 -15.01 -0.76 22.53
N ARG A 51 -16.16 -0.13 22.27
CA ARG A 51 -17.19 -0.69 21.38
C ARG A 51 -16.75 -0.72 19.91
N HIS A 52 -15.85 0.18 19.50
CA HIS A 52 -15.34 0.25 18.13
C HIS A 52 -13.99 -0.44 17.98
N PHE A 53 -13.13 -0.35 18.99
CA PHE A 53 -11.77 -0.89 18.95
C PHE A 53 -11.52 -1.85 20.11
N ARG A 54 -11.24 -3.12 19.77
CA ARG A 54 -10.87 -4.17 20.74
C ARG A 54 -9.56 -3.87 21.47
N GLY A 55 -8.78 -2.90 20.98
CA GLY A 55 -7.53 -2.47 21.57
C GLY A 55 -6.68 -1.73 20.55
N ARG A 56 -5.41 -1.51 20.90
CA ARG A 56 -4.44 -0.77 20.09
C ARG A 56 -4.20 -1.41 18.71
N ALA A 57 -4.11 -2.74 18.63
CA ALA A 57 -3.89 -3.45 17.37
C ALA A 57 -5.03 -3.18 16.36
N HIS A 58 -6.29 -3.36 16.78
CA HIS A 58 -7.45 -3.09 15.91
C HIS A 58 -7.52 -1.62 15.45
N LEU A 59 -7.09 -0.67 16.30
CA LEU A 59 -6.97 0.74 15.93
C LEU A 59 -5.87 0.96 14.89
N LEU A 60 -4.68 0.38 15.10
CA LEU A 60 -3.56 0.46 14.17
C LEU A 60 -3.92 -0.10 12.79
N ASP A 61 -4.64 -1.22 12.70
CA ASP A 61 -5.10 -1.74 11.41
C ASP A 61 -6.02 -0.76 10.67
N ALA A 62 -6.91 -0.08 11.40
CA ALA A 62 -7.79 0.93 10.81
C ALA A 62 -6.99 2.15 10.33
N VAL A 63 -6.02 2.61 11.13
CA VAL A 63 -5.12 3.71 10.78
C VAL A 63 -4.26 3.34 9.56
N ALA A 64 -3.64 2.16 9.54
CA ALA A 64 -2.81 1.68 8.45
C ALA A 64 -3.57 1.65 7.11
N ARG A 65 -4.82 1.15 7.11
CA ARG A 65 -5.68 1.18 5.91
C ARG A 65 -5.92 2.60 5.40
N GLN A 66 -6.24 3.53 6.30
CA GLN A 66 -6.48 4.92 5.90
C GLN A 66 -5.20 5.62 5.41
N ILE A 67 -4.04 5.27 5.98
CA ILE A 67 -2.75 5.76 5.49
C ILE A 67 -2.47 5.22 4.09
N GLN A 68 -2.69 3.92 3.84
CA GLN A 68 -2.49 3.31 2.52
C GLN A 68 -3.40 3.94 1.45
N ASP A 69 -4.65 4.29 1.80
CA ASP A 69 -5.54 5.04 0.91
C ASP A 69 -4.98 6.45 0.60
N ARG A 70 -4.52 7.18 1.61
CA ARG A 70 -3.91 8.51 1.44
C ARG A 70 -2.61 8.44 0.62
N MET A 71 -1.81 7.39 0.81
CA MET A 71 -0.61 7.12 0.04
C MET A 71 -0.93 6.88 -1.44
N ALA A 72 -1.90 6.02 -1.73
CA ALA A 72 -2.36 5.77 -3.09
C ALA A 72 -2.90 7.05 -3.77
N GLN A 73 -3.59 7.91 -3.04
CA GLN A 73 -4.01 9.22 -3.56
C GLN A 73 -2.82 10.12 -3.92
N ARG A 74 -1.75 10.14 -3.11
CA ARG A 74 -0.52 10.90 -3.41
C ARG A 74 0.23 10.32 -4.62
N MET A 75 0.28 8.99 -4.76
CA MET A 75 0.82 8.32 -5.94
C MET A 75 0.04 8.68 -7.21
N ARG A 76 -1.30 8.62 -7.18
CA ARG A 76 -2.16 9.07 -8.29
C ARG A 76 -1.92 10.52 -8.68
N ARG A 77 -1.74 11.41 -7.70
CA ARG A 77 -1.39 12.82 -7.97
C ARG A 77 -0.05 12.90 -8.70
N ARG A 78 0.97 12.15 -8.27
CA ARG A 78 2.29 12.10 -8.92
C ARG A 78 2.21 11.58 -10.34
N MET A 79 1.48 10.49 -10.60
CA MET A 79 1.23 9.96 -11.95
C MET A 79 0.64 11.04 -12.87
N ARG A 80 -0.31 11.82 -12.37
CA ARG A 80 -0.92 12.95 -13.09
C ARG A 80 -0.01 14.17 -13.26
N THR A 81 1.24 14.17 -12.79
CA THR A 81 2.19 15.25 -13.12
C THR A 81 3.10 14.90 -14.28
N LEU A 82 3.28 13.62 -14.56
CA LEU A 82 4.12 13.14 -15.64
C LEU A 82 3.29 13.03 -16.93
N ARG A 83 3.88 13.38 -18.07
CA ARG A 83 3.21 13.49 -19.37
C ARG A 83 3.93 12.61 -20.38
N GLY A 84 3.17 12.06 -21.31
CA GLY A 84 3.69 11.33 -22.46
C GLY A 84 2.91 11.69 -23.71
N THR A 85 3.60 11.74 -24.84
CA THR A 85 3.06 12.10 -26.15
C THR A 85 2.44 10.90 -26.85
N SER A 86 3.04 9.72 -26.71
CA SER A 86 2.49 8.44 -27.20
C SER A 86 1.80 7.65 -26.08
N GLU A 87 1.06 6.60 -26.46
CA GLU A 87 0.45 5.69 -25.50
C GLU A 87 1.50 4.95 -24.67
N GLN A 88 2.56 4.48 -25.35
CA GLN A 88 3.74 3.86 -24.75
C GLN A 88 4.37 4.76 -23.69
N GLU A 89 4.62 6.02 -24.04
CA GLU A 89 5.23 6.98 -23.13
C GLU A 89 4.31 7.27 -21.93
N ARG A 90 3.00 7.39 -22.16
CA ARG A 90 2.04 7.59 -21.06
C ARG A 90 2.02 6.41 -20.09
N ALA A 91 2.08 5.18 -20.57
CA ALA A 91 2.11 3.99 -19.70
C ALA A 91 3.38 3.97 -18.83
N LEU A 92 4.56 4.20 -19.44
CA LEU A 92 5.83 4.28 -18.72
C LEU A 92 5.84 5.40 -17.67
N GLN A 93 5.30 6.58 -18.02
CA GLN A 93 5.25 7.72 -17.11
C GLN A 93 4.29 7.49 -15.93
N ARG A 94 3.24 6.68 -16.10
CA ARG A 94 2.38 6.28 -14.99
C ARG A 94 3.10 5.31 -14.06
N LEU A 95 3.78 4.30 -14.60
CA LEU A 95 4.59 3.38 -13.80
C LEU A 95 5.70 4.13 -13.03
N ARG A 96 6.37 5.07 -13.70
CA ARG A 96 7.33 5.99 -13.06
C ARG A 96 6.69 6.82 -11.96
N GLY A 97 5.49 7.33 -12.20
CA GLY A 97 4.72 8.11 -11.25
C GLY A 97 4.30 7.33 -9.99
N VAL A 98 3.98 6.04 -10.14
CA VAL A 98 3.71 5.11 -9.04
C VAL A 98 4.95 5.00 -8.15
N GLY A 99 6.11 4.63 -8.72
CA GLY A 99 7.35 4.43 -7.96
C GLY A 99 7.85 5.70 -7.27
N LEU A 100 7.90 6.82 -7.99
CA LEU A 100 8.30 8.10 -7.41
C LEU A 100 7.30 8.62 -6.37
N GLY A 101 6.01 8.36 -6.56
CA GLY A 101 4.97 8.71 -5.61
C GLY A 101 5.09 7.94 -4.30
N TYR A 102 5.46 6.65 -4.38
CA TYR A 102 5.71 5.79 -3.23
C TYR A 102 6.87 6.32 -2.39
N ILE A 103 8.04 6.54 -3.02
CA ILE A 103 9.25 7.00 -2.33
C ILE A 103 9.02 8.41 -1.74
N ALA A 104 8.39 9.32 -2.50
CA ALA A 104 8.08 10.65 -2.00
C ALA A 104 7.14 10.62 -0.78
N PHE A 105 6.20 9.68 -0.73
CA PHE A 105 5.35 9.51 0.46
C PHE A 105 6.18 9.08 1.67
N ALA A 106 7.06 8.09 1.51
CA ALA A 106 7.92 7.60 2.59
C ALA A 106 8.78 8.71 3.18
N VAL A 107 9.40 9.52 2.32
CA VAL A 107 10.25 10.65 2.71
C VAL A 107 9.46 11.74 3.44
N ASP A 108 8.26 12.05 2.96
CA ASP A 108 7.48 13.19 3.47
C ASP A 108 6.69 12.85 4.73
N GLU A 109 6.40 11.57 4.94
CA GLU A 109 5.48 11.08 5.98
C GLU A 109 6.05 9.82 6.67
N PRO A 110 7.27 9.87 7.25
CA PRO A 110 7.95 8.69 7.77
C PRO A 110 7.13 7.92 8.82
N GLY A 111 6.54 8.61 9.81
CA GLY A 111 5.72 7.95 10.83
C GLY A 111 4.46 7.28 10.27
N TRP A 112 3.85 7.88 9.23
CA TRP A 112 2.74 7.23 8.51
C TRP A 112 3.22 6.04 7.69
N PHE A 113 4.34 6.17 6.98
CA PHE A 113 4.91 5.08 6.20
C PHE A 113 5.21 3.87 7.08
N GLU A 114 5.88 4.10 8.22
CA GLU A 114 6.14 3.05 9.21
C GLU A 114 4.84 2.43 9.74
N THR A 115 3.82 3.25 10.03
CA THR A 115 2.52 2.73 10.50
C THR A 115 1.80 1.90 9.44
N ALA A 116 1.94 2.24 8.16
CA ALA A 116 1.29 1.55 7.06
C ALA A 116 1.86 0.15 6.76
N PHE A 117 3.14 -0.08 7.09
CA PHE A 117 3.87 -1.31 6.71
C PHE A 117 4.49 -2.07 7.90
N PHE A 118 4.77 -1.41 9.02
CA PHE A 118 5.43 -1.97 10.21
C PHE A 118 4.64 -1.78 11.52
N GLY A 119 3.32 -1.52 11.41
CA GLY A 119 2.39 -1.83 12.51
C GLY A 119 2.54 -3.30 12.94
N PRO A 120 2.12 -3.69 14.18
CA PRO A 120 2.38 -5.01 14.74
C PRO A 120 2.15 -6.05 13.65
N LEU A 121 3.22 -6.81 13.33
CA LEU A 121 3.26 -7.80 12.26
C LEU A 121 1.90 -8.45 12.19
N ARG A 122 1.22 -8.30 11.04
CA ARG A 122 -0.09 -8.89 10.83
C ARG A 122 0.05 -10.38 11.17
N GLU A 123 -0.52 -10.81 12.28
CA GLU A 123 -0.55 -12.22 12.66
C GLU A 123 -1.21 -13.06 11.55
N ASP A 124 -2.00 -12.38 10.70
CA ASP A 124 -2.70 -12.91 9.51
C ASP A 124 -2.16 -12.34 8.18
N ALA A 125 -0.85 -12.06 8.05
CA ALA A 125 -0.28 -11.87 6.71
C ALA A 125 -0.40 -13.21 5.95
N PRO A 126 -1.05 -13.27 4.77
CA PRO A 126 -1.10 -14.50 4.01
C PRO A 126 0.33 -14.97 3.72
N ALA A 127 0.55 -16.28 3.79
CA ALA A 127 1.85 -16.86 3.46
C ALA A 127 2.25 -16.42 2.05
N ALA A 128 3.54 -16.18 1.82
CA ALA A 128 4.05 -15.72 0.52
C ALA A 128 3.56 -16.60 -0.67
N GLY A 129 3.27 -17.88 -0.43
CA GLY A 129 2.69 -18.79 -1.41
C GLY A 129 1.27 -18.43 -1.89
N GLU A 130 0.43 -17.82 -1.05
CA GLU A 130 -0.96 -17.47 -1.38
C GLU A 130 -1.04 -16.23 -2.28
N VAL A 131 -0.09 -15.30 -2.15
CA VAL A 131 0.02 -14.10 -3.00
C VAL A 131 0.51 -14.48 -4.41
N VAL A 132 1.43 -15.45 -4.49
CA VAL A 132 1.92 -16.00 -5.77
C VAL A 132 0.79 -16.75 -6.52
N GLN A 133 -0.05 -17.52 -5.82
CA GLN A 133 -1.18 -18.23 -6.42
C GLN A 133 -2.32 -17.33 -6.93
N ALA A 134 -2.53 -16.16 -6.30
CA ALA A 134 -3.52 -15.19 -6.76
C ALA A 134 -3.08 -14.46 -8.04
N ALA A 135 -1.77 -14.25 -8.22
CA ALA A 135 -1.19 -13.66 -9.42
C ALA A 135 -1.12 -14.65 -10.61
N ASP A 136 -1.07 -15.95 -10.34
CA ASP A 136 -0.99 -17.02 -11.35
C ASP A 136 -2.38 -17.48 -11.86
N ARG A 137 -3.48 -16.95 -11.29
CA ARG A 137 -4.82 -17.23 -11.82
C ARG A 137 -5.08 -16.40 -13.08
N PRO A 138 -5.29 -17.03 -14.26
CA PRO A 138 -5.74 -16.30 -15.43
C PRO A 138 -7.08 -15.63 -15.10
N GLY A 139 -7.24 -14.36 -15.47
CA GLY A 139 -8.54 -13.69 -15.46
C GLY A 139 -9.53 -14.48 -16.31
N PRO A 140 -10.87 -14.31 -16.13
CA PRO A 140 -11.86 -15.05 -16.89
C PRO A 140 -11.74 -14.71 -18.38
N GLY A 141 -10.95 -15.48 -19.11
CA GLY A 141 -10.89 -15.52 -20.56
C GLY A 141 -11.94 -16.50 -21.10
N PRO A 142 -12.38 -16.32 -22.35
CA PRO A 142 -13.40 -17.20 -22.93
C PRO A 142 -12.85 -18.63 -23.05
N ALA A 143 -13.67 -19.59 -22.62
CA ALA A 143 -13.34 -21.00 -22.58
C ALA A 143 -12.93 -21.54 -23.96
N VAL A 144 -11.78 -22.21 -24.01
CA VAL A 144 -11.40 -23.10 -25.10
C VAL A 144 -10.86 -24.41 -24.50
N ASP A 145 -11.49 -25.52 -24.90
CA ASP A 145 -11.14 -26.88 -24.49
C ASP A 145 -9.83 -27.34 -25.14
N ALA A 146 -8.91 -27.92 -24.37
CA ALA A 146 -8.08 -29.06 -24.78
C ALA A 146 -7.27 -29.64 -23.61
N ALA A 147 -7.26 -30.97 -23.54
CA ALA A 147 -6.70 -31.81 -22.48
C ALA A 147 -5.20 -32.15 -22.65
N GLY A 148 -4.51 -32.40 -21.53
CA GLY A 148 -3.15 -32.98 -21.43
C GLY A 148 -2.70 -33.09 -19.95
N PRO A 149 -1.84 -34.07 -19.56
CA PRO A 149 -2.12 -34.93 -18.40
C PRO A 149 -1.56 -34.46 -17.04
N ALA A 150 -2.20 -35.03 -16.01
CA ALA A 150 -2.02 -34.81 -14.58
C ALA A 150 -0.74 -35.42 -13.98
N LEU A 151 -0.25 -34.81 -12.91
CA LEU A 151 0.55 -35.47 -11.88
C LEU A 151 -0.05 -35.23 -10.49
N GLY A 152 -0.43 -36.35 -9.85
CA GLY A 152 -0.25 -36.58 -8.41
C GLY A 152 -1.23 -35.90 -7.46
N GLY A 153 -2.27 -36.64 -7.06
CA GLY A 153 -3.28 -36.17 -6.12
C GLY A 153 -2.78 -35.98 -4.68
N VAL A 154 -3.35 -34.96 -4.03
CA VAL A 154 -3.49 -34.88 -2.58
C VAL A 154 -4.99 -34.90 -2.31
N THR A 155 -5.44 -35.84 -1.48
CA THR A 155 -6.85 -36.06 -1.13
C THR A 155 -7.47 -34.83 -0.45
N PRO A 156 -8.73 -34.45 -0.74
CA PRO A 156 -9.34 -33.28 -0.15
C PRO A 156 -9.77 -33.52 1.29
N GLY A 157 -9.24 -32.72 2.21
CA GLY A 157 -9.87 -32.45 3.50
C GLY A 157 -11.13 -31.59 3.29
N ALA A 158 -12.18 -31.85 4.06
CA ALA A 158 -13.50 -31.24 3.96
C ALA A 158 -13.48 -29.68 3.95
N PRO A 159 -14.46 -29.02 3.29
CA PRO A 159 -14.45 -27.57 3.10
C PRO A 159 -14.76 -26.82 4.40
N GLY A 160 -13.71 -26.31 5.05
CA GLY A 160 -13.82 -25.16 5.95
C GLY A 160 -13.90 -23.89 5.11
N ALA A 161 -14.83 -23.00 5.43
CA ALA A 161 -15.02 -21.73 4.74
C ALA A 161 -13.69 -21.01 4.48
N GLU A 162 -13.29 -20.88 3.22
CA GLU A 162 -12.13 -20.08 2.82
C GLU A 162 -12.30 -18.68 3.40
N ALA A 163 -11.46 -18.33 4.38
CA ALA A 163 -11.38 -16.96 4.85
C ALA A 163 -11.02 -16.10 3.64
N ALA A 164 -11.94 -15.22 3.23
CA ALA A 164 -11.72 -14.34 2.09
C ALA A 164 -10.39 -13.60 2.27
N GLN A 165 -9.46 -13.78 1.33
CA GLN A 165 -8.16 -13.15 1.39
C GLN A 165 -8.31 -11.65 1.59
N PRO A 166 -7.55 -11.03 2.51
CA PRO A 166 -7.66 -9.60 2.74
C PRO A 166 -7.35 -8.85 1.44
N PRO A 167 -8.10 -7.78 1.12
CA PRO A 167 -7.91 -7.06 -0.13
C PRO A 167 -6.49 -6.49 -0.20
N LEU A 168 -5.89 -6.55 -1.40
CA LEU A 168 -4.56 -5.98 -1.64
C LEU A 168 -4.50 -4.50 -1.22
N PRO A 169 -3.39 -4.05 -0.60
CA PRO A 169 -3.20 -2.65 -0.25
C PRO A 169 -3.33 -1.72 -1.47
N PRO A 170 -4.01 -0.56 -1.34
CA PRO A 170 -4.20 0.38 -2.44
C PRO A 170 -2.92 0.79 -3.20
N PRO A 171 -1.76 1.04 -2.55
CA PRO A 171 -0.51 1.32 -3.26
C PRO A 171 -0.02 0.17 -4.15
N PHE A 172 -0.18 -1.08 -3.71
CA PHE A 172 0.21 -2.27 -4.46
C PHE A 172 -0.71 -2.49 -5.67
N ARG A 173 -2.01 -2.25 -5.50
CA ARG A 173 -2.97 -2.30 -6.62
C ARG A 173 -2.62 -1.30 -7.73
N LEU A 174 -2.22 -0.08 -7.37
CA LEU A 174 -1.78 0.92 -8.36
C LEU A 174 -0.56 0.48 -9.17
N LEU A 175 0.35 -0.27 -8.55
CA LEU A 175 1.50 -0.83 -9.25
C LEU A 175 1.08 -1.90 -10.26
N ILE A 176 0.20 -2.83 -9.85
CA ILE A 176 -0.38 -3.84 -10.75
C ILE A 176 -1.07 -3.17 -11.93
N GLU A 177 -1.97 -2.22 -11.67
CA GLU A 177 -2.69 -1.46 -12.71
C GLU A 177 -1.72 -0.78 -13.69
N ALA A 178 -0.66 -0.13 -13.19
CA ALA A 178 0.32 0.53 -14.06
C ALA A 178 1.18 -0.45 -14.89
N LEU A 179 1.48 -1.63 -14.36
CA LEU A 179 2.18 -2.68 -15.10
C LEU A 179 1.28 -3.30 -16.18
N ASP A 180 0.00 -3.49 -15.89
CA ASP A 180 -0.98 -3.98 -16.87
C ASP A 180 -1.19 -2.97 -18.00
N GLU A 181 -1.26 -1.68 -17.68
CA GLU A 181 -1.25 -0.60 -18.67
C GLU A 181 0.02 -0.63 -19.55
N CYS A 182 1.17 -1.00 -18.98
CA CYS A 182 2.41 -1.16 -19.74
C CYS A 182 2.36 -2.34 -20.73
N VAL A 183 1.72 -3.45 -20.35
CA VAL A 183 1.49 -4.59 -21.26
C VAL A 183 0.54 -4.19 -22.39
N GLN A 184 -0.57 -3.54 -22.05
CA GLN A 184 -1.57 -3.09 -23.04
C GLN A 184 -0.99 -2.11 -24.06
N ALA A 185 -0.13 -1.20 -23.61
CA ALA A 185 0.56 -0.26 -24.50
C ALA A 185 1.70 -0.90 -25.32
N GLY A 186 2.04 -2.17 -25.06
CA GLY A 186 3.12 -2.90 -25.74
C GLY A 186 4.53 -2.48 -25.31
N VAL A 187 4.69 -1.81 -24.16
CA VAL A 187 6.02 -1.42 -23.65
C VAL A 187 6.65 -2.45 -22.72
N LEU A 188 5.84 -3.35 -22.15
CA LEU A 188 6.24 -4.51 -21.36
C LEU A 188 5.71 -5.77 -22.06
N PRO A 189 6.57 -6.70 -22.51
CA PRO A 189 6.12 -7.97 -23.08
C PRO A 189 5.28 -8.76 -22.06
N ALA A 190 4.21 -9.42 -22.53
CA ALA A 190 3.28 -10.13 -21.65
C ALA A 190 3.96 -11.27 -20.87
N GLU A 191 4.99 -11.88 -21.45
CA GLU A 191 5.77 -12.96 -20.85
C GLU A 191 6.61 -12.48 -19.67
N ARG A 192 6.91 -11.18 -19.61
CA ARG A 192 7.68 -10.53 -18.54
C ARG A 192 6.81 -9.92 -17.44
N ARG A 193 5.48 -9.93 -17.62
CA ARG A 193 4.53 -9.36 -16.66
C ARG A 193 4.45 -10.13 -15.34
N PRO A 194 4.39 -11.48 -15.31
CA PRO A 194 4.32 -12.21 -14.05
C PRO A 194 5.52 -11.90 -13.13
N GLY A 195 5.23 -11.48 -11.89
CA GLY A 195 6.25 -11.19 -10.88
C GLY A 195 6.95 -9.82 -11.01
N ALA A 196 6.67 -9.04 -12.06
CA ALA A 196 7.23 -7.70 -12.23
C ALA A 196 6.86 -6.75 -11.07
N GLU A 197 5.69 -6.95 -10.45
CA GLU A 197 5.24 -6.21 -9.28
C GLU A 197 6.15 -6.43 -8.06
N PHE A 198 6.66 -7.64 -7.85
CA PHE A 198 7.55 -7.91 -6.71
C PHE A 198 8.91 -7.26 -6.91
N VAL A 199 9.42 -7.29 -8.15
CA VAL A 199 10.69 -6.65 -8.53
C VAL A 199 10.59 -5.13 -8.35
N CYS A 200 9.53 -4.52 -8.89
CA CYS A 200 9.27 -3.08 -8.75
C CYS A 200 9.06 -2.67 -7.29
N TRP A 201 8.25 -3.44 -6.55
CA TRP A 201 7.95 -3.16 -5.15
C TRP A 201 9.19 -3.23 -4.29
N SER A 202 10.02 -4.26 -4.47
CA SER A 202 11.27 -4.43 -3.72
C SER A 202 12.23 -3.26 -3.95
N ALA A 203 12.33 -2.78 -5.20
CA ALA A 203 13.20 -1.64 -5.52
C ALA A 203 12.77 -0.34 -4.81
N VAL A 204 11.48 0.01 -4.86
CA VAL A 204 10.99 1.26 -4.25
C VAL A 204 10.90 1.16 -2.73
N HIS A 205 10.57 -0.02 -2.19
CA HIS A 205 10.55 -0.26 -0.76
C HIS A 205 11.97 -0.24 -0.18
N GLY A 206 12.92 -0.94 -0.82
CA GLY A 206 14.33 -0.89 -0.44
C GLY A 206 14.92 0.53 -0.49
N CYS A 207 14.57 1.31 -1.51
CA CYS A 207 14.96 2.72 -1.57
C CYS A 207 14.38 3.52 -0.39
N ALA A 208 13.11 3.32 -0.04
CA ALA A 208 12.50 3.95 1.13
C ALA A 208 13.22 3.55 2.44
N GLU A 209 13.52 2.27 2.63
CA GLU A 209 14.27 1.77 3.79
C GLU A 209 15.65 2.40 3.92
N LEU A 210 16.38 2.51 2.80
CA LEU A 210 17.70 3.16 2.79
C LEU A 210 17.63 4.63 3.22
N VAL A 211 16.52 5.32 2.91
CA VAL A 211 16.30 6.72 3.27
C VAL A 211 15.81 6.88 4.72
N LEU A 212 14.96 5.98 5.21
CA LEU A 212 14.39 6.08 6.56
C LEU A 212 15.36 5.57 7.63
N HIS A 213 15.99 4.42 7.38
CA HIS A 213 16.75 3.70 8.39
C HIS A 213 18.18 3.34 7.94
N GLY A 214 18.49 3.54 6.67
CA GLY A 214 19.79 3.19 6.09
C GLY A 214 20.75 4.39 5.87
N PRO A 215 21.73 4.21 4.96
CA PRO A 215 22.82 5.17 4.75
C PRO A 215 22.39 6.48 4.08
N LEU A 216 21.17 6.57 3.56
CA LEU A 216 20.62 7.81 3.00
C LEU A 216 19.83 8.62 4.05
N ARG A 217 19.79 8.17 5.30
CA ARG A 217 19.13 8.89 6.39
C ARG A 217 19.77 10.25 6.61
N GLY A 218 18.94 11.30 6.56
CA GLY A 218 19.39 12.69 6.72
C GLY A 218 20.10 13.27 5.49
N ALA A 219 20.17 12.52 4.38
CA ALA A 219 20.70 13.04 3.12
C ALA A 219 19.85 14.20 2.59
N GLU A 220 20.48 15.08 1.81
CA GLU A 220 19.77 16.19 1.19
C GLU A 220 18.64 15.70 0.27
N ARG A 221 17.53 16.44 0.26
CA ARG A 221 16.35 16.07 -0.51
C ARG A 221 16.62 15.93 -2.01
N ALA A 222 17.55 16.72 -2.55
CA ALA A 222 17.98 16.62 -3.94
C ALA A 222 18.67 15.28 -4.23
N ILE A 223 19.55 14.82 -3.33
CA ILE A 223 20.24 13.53 -3.44
C ILE A 223 19.21 12.39 -3.38
N VAL A 224 18.30 12.42 -2.41
CA VAL A 224 17.23 11.41 -2.29
C VAL A 224 16.38 11.36 -3.55
N GLN A 225 16.02 12.51 -4.13
CA GLN A 225 15.26 12.58 -5.38
C GLN A 225 16.04 12.03 -6.58
N GLN A 226 17.34 12.27 -6.68
CA GLN A 226 18.18 11.72 -7.74
C GLN A 226 18.29 10.20 -7.64
N VAL A 227 18.53 9.67 -6.44
CA VAL A 227 18.58 8.23 -6.19
C VAL A 227 17.22 7.59 -6.50
N ALA A 228 16.12 8.18 -6.03
CA ALA A 228 14.78 7.67 -6.29
C ALA A 228 14.47 7.62 -7.80
N GLN A 229 14.86 8.64 -8.56
CA GLN A 229 14.72 8.63 -10.02
C GLN A 229 15.53 7.52 -10.66
N ARG A 230 16.81 7.38 -10.29
CA ARG A 230 17.66 6.31 -10.82
C ARG A 230 17.09 4.92 -10.53
N VAL A 231 16.71 4.64 -9.28
CA VAL A 231 16.12 3.34 -8.90
C VAL A 231 14.88 3.04 -9.73
N VAL A 232 13.98 4.00 -9.91
CA VAL A 232 12.75 3.82 -10.68
C VAL A 232 13.03 3.66 -12.18
N ASP A 233 13.95 4.44 -12.74
CA ASP A 233 14.26 4.38 -14.17
C ASP A 233 15.01 3.09 -14.53
N ASP A 234 15.93 2.65 -13.66
CA ASP A 234 16.69 1.40 -13.84
C ASP A 234 15.78 0.18 -13.71
N ILE A 235 14.86 0.15 -12.74
CA ILE A 235 13.93 -0.99 -12.58
C ILE A 235 12.92 -1.08 -13.73
N ILE A 236 12.40 0.06 -14.21
CA ILE A 236 11.51 0.10 -15.38
C ILE A 236 12.24 -0.38 -16.63
N THR A 237 13.51 0.00 -16.79
CA THR A 237 14.34 -0.50 -17.90
C THR A 237 14.57 -2.00 -17.76
N GLY A 238 14.86 -2.47 -16.55
CA GLY A 238 15.20 -3.87 -16.29
C GLY A 238 14.05 -4.86 -16.49
N ILE A 239 12.79 -4.47 -16.30
CA ILE A 239 11.63 -5.36 -16.46
C ILE A 239 11.11 -5.47 -17.91
N ARG A 240 11.50 -4.54 -18.79
CA ARG A 240 11.10 -4.50 -20.20
C ARG A 240 12.07 -5.33 -21.04
#